data_AF-A0A1F4QCX2-F1
#
_entry.id   AF-A0A1F4QCX2-F1
#
_cell.length_a   1.000
_cell.length_b   1.000
_cell.length_c   1.000
_cell.angle_alpha   90.00
_cell.angle_beta   90.00
_cell.angle_gamma   90.00
#
_symmetry.space_group_name_H-M   'P 1'
#
loop_
_entity.id
_entity.type
_entity.pdbx_description
1 polymer ?
#
loop_
_entity_poly.entity_id
_entity_poly.type
_entity_poly.pdbx_seq_one_letter_code
_entity_poly.pdbx_strand_id
1 'polypeptide(L)'
;MIRNDDRQDYRGFSMEAVDPTGAGDAFNAGFLFAYLAGWSLADCATWANACGAMTVGRPGGSGAFPSRSEVEAFIRSKGRVGKQQDAEKPMFAQAAQKGSDARRRARRGARRT
;
A
#
# COMPACT_ATOMS: atom_id res chain seq x y z
N MET A 1 4.84 -13.81 17.52
CA MET A 1 4.43 -12.83 18.56
C MET A 1 4.82 -11.46 18.04
N ILE A 2 3.85 -10.60 17.70
CA ILE A 2 4.10 -9.21 17.31
C ILE A 2 4.31 -8.45 18.62
N ARG A 3 5.44 -7.74 18.78
CA ARG A 3 5.66 -6.86 19.94
C ARG A 3 4.88 -5.57 19.69
N ASN A 4 4.12 -5.10 20.68
CA ASN A 4 3.27 -3.91 20.52
C ASN A 4 4.07 -2.63 20.20
N ASP A 5 5.36 -2.59 20.50
CA ASP A 5 6.23 -1.43 20.26
C ASP A 5 6.56 -1.16 18.78
N ASP A 6 6.28 -2.10 17.87
CA ASP A 6 6.49 -1.94 16.42
C ASP A 6 5.21 -1.51 15.67
N ARG A 7 4.13 -1.17 16.39
CA ARG A 7 2.86 -0.78 15.77
C ARG A 7 2.94 0.63 15.19
N GLN A 8 2.57 0.74 13.92
CA GLN A 8 2.40 2.04 13.24
C GLN A 8 0.97 2.16 12.75
N ASP A 9 0.30 3.25 13.14
CA ASP A 9 -1.07 3.54 12.73
C ASP A 9 -1.08 4.65 11.66
N TYR A 10 -1.74 4.38 10.54
CA TYR A 10 -1.88 5.31 9.42
C TYR A 10 -3.36 5.61 9.21
N ARG A 11 -3.73 6.89 9.17
CA ARG A 11 -5.14 7.28 9.05
C ARG A 11 -5.63 7.04 7.62
N GLY A 12 -6.87 6.56 7.53
CA GLY A 12 -7.59 6.48 6.26
C GLY A 12 -8.02 7.86 5.74
N PHE A 13 -8.46 7.88 4.48
CA PHE A 13 -9.05 9.07 3.86
C PHE A 13 -10.54 9.15 4.17
N SER A 14 -11.04 10.35 4.48
CA SER A 14 -12.47 10.58 4.64
C SER A 14 -13.16 10.54 3.27
N MET A 15 -14.18 9.70 3.16
CA MET A 15 -14.97 9.50 1.94
C MET A 15 -16.44 9.32 2.32
N GLU A 16 -17.35 9.79 1.48
CA GLU A 16 -18.76 9.38 1.55
C GLU A 16 -18.88 7.92 1.10
N ALA A 17 -19.51 7.08 1.91
CA ALA A 17 -19.62 5.66 1.64
C ALA A 17 -20.87 5.34 0.83
N VAL A 18 -20.67 4.73 -0.34
CA VAL A 18 -21.73 4.31 -1.26
C VAL A 18 -21.91 2.79 -1.21
N ASP A 19 -20.83 2.03 -1.36
CA ASP A 19 -20.83 0.56 -1.32
C ASP A 19 -19.49 0.04 -0.76
N PRO A 20 -19.47 -0.65 0.39
CA PRO A 20 -18.22 -1.13 0.99
C PRO A 20 -17.65 -2.39 0.31
N THR A 21 -18.37 -2.99 -0.64
CA THR A 21 -17.98 -4.25 -1.28
C THR A 21 -16.62 -4.11 -1.97
N GLY A 22 -15.69 -5.01 -1.66
CA GLY A 22 -14.36 -5.02 -2.29
C GLY A 22 -13.37 -3.98 -1.75
N ALA A 23 -13.74 -3.13 -0.79
CA ALA A 23 -12.85 -2.12 -0.22
C ALA A 23 -11.60 -2.73 0.45
N GLY A 24 -11.77 -3.86 1.16
CA GLY A 24 -10.67 -4.60 1.76
C GLY A 24 -9.73 -5.24 0.73
N ASP A 25 -10.28 -5.75 -0.37
CA ASP A 25 -9.49 -6.31 -1.47
C ASP A 25 -8.70 -5.21 -2.17
N ALA A 26 -9.31 -4.05 -2.43
CA ALA A 26 -8.65 -2.87 -2.97
C ALA A 26 -7.52 -2.36 -2.05
N PHE A 27 -7.76 -2.34 -0.74
CA PHE A 27 -6.73 -2.01 0.26
C PHE A 27 -5.55 -3.00 0.18
N ASN A 28 -5.83 -4.30 0.25
CA ASN A 28 -4.79 -5.34 0.22
C ASN A 28 -3.99 -5.31 -1.09
N ALA A 29 -4.68 -5.18 -2.24
CA ALA A 29 -4.05 -5.06 -3.55
C ALA A 29 -3.17 -3.81 -3.64
N GLY A 30 -3.66 -2.67 -3.15
CA GLY A 30 -2.90 -1.43 -3.08
C GLY A 30 -1.65 -1.53 -2.21
N PHE A 31 -1.77 -2.15 -1.03
CA PHE A 31 -0.64 -2.37 -0.14
C PHE A 31 0.42 -3.27 -0.79
N LEU A 32 0.01 -4.40 -1.36
CA LEU A 32 0.92 -5.34 -2.02
C LEU A 32 1.60 -4.72 -3.24
N PHE A 33 0.86 -3.94 -4.03
CA PHE A 33 1.42 -3.18 -5.15
C PHE A 33 2.57 -2.27 -4.70
N ALA A 34 2.32 -1.44 -3.69
CA ALA A 34 3.31 -0.52 -3.14
C ALA A 34 4.50 -1.24 -2.50
N TYR A 35 4.23 -2.31 -1.75
CA TYR A 35 5.26 -3.09 -1.08
C TYR A 35 6.19 -3.80 -2.08
N LEU A 36 5.61 -4.41 -3.12
CA LEU A 36 6.38 -5.03 -4.21
C LEU A 36 7.14 -3.99 -5.05
N ALA A 37 6.64 -2.77 -5.12
CA ALA A 37 7.34 -1.63 -5.72
C ALA A 37 8.45 -1.05 -4.84
N GLY A 38 8.70 -1.63 -3.65
CA GLY A 38 9.79 -1.25 -2.75
C GLY A 38 9.57 0.07 -2.00
N TRP A 39 8.31 0.48 -1.83
CA TRP A 39 7.97 1.72 -1.13
C TRP A 39 8.12 1.58 0.39
N SER A 40 8.15 2.71 1.10
CA SER A 40 8.12 2.71 2.57
C SER A 40 6.80 2.13 3.08
N LEU A 41 6.75 1.63 4.32
CA LEU A 41 5.49 1.16 4.91
C LEU A 41 4.45 2.29 5.00
N ALA A 42 4.90 3.53 5.21
CA ALA A 42 4.03 4.71 5.21
C ALA A 42 3.39 4.97 3.84
N ASP A 43 4.15 4.81 2.77
CA ASP A 43 3.64 4.94 1.40
C ASP A 43 2.72 3.79 1.03
N CYS A 44 3.05 2.57 1.45
CA CYS A 44 2.18 1.40 1.27
C CYS A 44 0.84 1.61 1.97
N ALA A 45 0.86 2.07 3.21
CA ALA A 45 -0.35 2.35 3.97
C ALA A 45 -1.16 3.50 3.36
N THR A 46 -0.51 4.58 2.93
CA THR A 46 -1.17 5.70 2.26
C THR A 46 -1.86 5.25 0.97
N TRP A 47 -1.16 4.48 0.14
CA TRP A 47 -1.71 3.97 -1.11
C TRP A 47 -2.88 3.00 -0.89
N ALA A 48 -2.72 2.05 0.03
CA ALA A 48 -3.76 1.10 0.41
C ALA A 48 -5.02 1.80 0.94
N ASN A 49 -4.84 2.78 1.83
CA ASN A 49 -5.93 3.59 2.38
C ASN A 49 -6.67 4.36 1.29
N ALA A 50 -5.95 4.91 0.31
CA ALA A 50 -6.57 5.60 -0.82
C ALA A 50 -7.38 4.64 -1.71
N CYS A 51 -6.82 3.47 -2.05
CA CYS A 51 -7.54 2.45 -2.81
C CYS A 51 -8.85 2.04 -2.14
N GLY A 52 -8.80 1.69 -0.85
CA GLY A 52 -9.98 1.32 -0.09
C GLY A 52 -11.03 2.43 -0.02
N ALA A 53 -10.62 3.67 0.28
CA ALA A 53 -11.52 4.81 0.36
C ALA A 53 -12.21 5.11 -0.98
N MET A 54 -11.47 5.07 -2.09
CA MET A 54 -12.03 5.32 -3.43
C MET A 54 -13.01 4.23 -3.87
N THR A 55 -12.74 2.97 -3.53
CA THR A 55 -13.65 1.85 -3.81
C THR A 55 -14.95 1.98 -3.02
N VAL A 56 -14.89 2.36 -1.74
CA VAL A 56 -16.08 2.59 -0.90
C VAL A 56 -17.01 3.68 -1.46
N GLY A 57 -16.45 4.67 -2.17
CA GLY A 57 -17.20 5.78 -2.74
C GLY A 57 -17.83 5.50 -4.12
N ARG A 58 -17.76 4.27 -4.64
CA ARG A 58 -18.29 3.90 -5.96
C ARG A 58 -19.19 2.66 -5.82
N PRO A 59 -20.28 2.54 -6.59
CA PRO A 59 -21.12 1.35 -6.57
C PRO A 59 -20.43 0.15 -7.24
N GLY A 60 -20.61 -1.05 -6.67
CA GLY A 60 -20.14 -2.31 -7.22
C GLY A 60 -18.77 -2.75 -6.69
N GLY A 61 -18.53 -4.07 -6.58
CA GLY A 61 -17.31 -4.64 -6.01
C GLY A 61 -16.03 -4.41 -6.84
N SER A 62 -15.57 -5.42 -7.58
CA SER A 62 -14.32 -5.32 -8.37
C SER A 62 -14.37 -4.25 -9.48
N GLY A 63 -15.56 -3.87 -9.94
CA GLY A 63 -15.76 -2.78 -10.90
C GLY A 63 -15.44 -1.38 -10.34
N ALA A 64 -15.35 -1.23 -9.02
CA ALA A 64 -15.04 0.03 -8.35
C ALA A 64 -13.55 0.23 -8.05
N PHE A 65 -12.66 -0.67 -8.49
CA PHE A 65 -11.24 -0.53 -8.22
C PHE A 65 -10.63 0.65 -8.97
N PRO A 66 -9.92 1.57 -8.28
CA PRO A 66 -9.32 2.72 -8.92
C PRO A 66 -8.07 2.31 -9.72
N SER A 67 -7.84 3.01 -10.81
CA SER A 67 -6.58 2.95 -11.55
C SER A 67 -5.46 3.67 -10.80
N ARG A 68 -4.21 3.35 -11.14
CA ARG A 68 -3.03 3.98 -10.53
C ARG A 68 -3.06 5.51 -10.60
N SER A 69 -3.40 6.07 -11.75
CA SER A 69 -3.44 7.53 -11.96
C SER A 69 -4.54 8.20 -11.14
N GLU A 70 -5.69 7.55 -10.98
CA GLU A 70 -6.77 8.04 -10.11
C GLU A 70 -6.34 8.08 -8.64
N VAL A 71 -5.63 7.05 -8.17
CA VAL A 71 -5.09 7.00 -6.80
C VAL A 71 -4.04 8.10 -6.58
N GLU A 72 -3.11 8.28 -7.52
CA GLU A 72 -2.10 9.35 -7.46
C GLU A 72 -2.76 10.75 -7.40
N ALA A 73 -3.75 10.99 -8.25
CA ALA A 73 -4.50 12.24 -8.27
C ALA A 73 -5.27 12.46 -6.95
N PHE A 74 -5.92 11.41 -6.44
CA PHE A 74 -6.66 11.46 -5.18
C PHE A 74 -5.74 11.82 -4.00
N ILE A 75 -4.61 11.13 -3.85
CA ILE A 75 -3.65 11.39 -2.77
C ILE A 75 -3.07 12.81 -2.89
N ARG A 76 -2.73 13.26 -4.11
CA ARG A 76 -2.25 14.62 -4.34
C ARG A 76 -3.29 15.67 -3.94
N SER A 77 -4.58 15.41 -4.19
CA SER A 77 -5.67 16.33 -3.85
C SER A 77 -5.99 16.39 -2.35
N LYS A 78 -5.89 15.27 -1.63
CA LYS A 78 -6.28 15.16 -0.21
C LYS A 78 -5.12 15.38 0.76
N GLY A 79 -3.87 15.25 0.31
CA GLY A 79 -2.68 15.26 1.15
C GLY A 79 -2.52 13.96 1.96
N ARG A 80 -1.30 13.68 2.45
CA ARG A 80 -1.07 12.50 3.31
C ARG A 80 -1.76 12.68 4.67
N VAL A 81 -2.53 11.67 5.10
CA VAL A 81 -3.19 11.68 6.42
C VAL A 81 -2.35 10.87 7.42
N GLY A 82 -1.36 11.49 8.07
CA GLY A 82 -0.52 10.81 9.10
C GLY A 82 0.81 11.52 9.40
N LYS A 83 1.44 11.21 10.55
CA LYS A 83 2.70 11.83 10.98
C LYS A 83 3.81 11.58 9.94
N GLN A 84 4.27 12.67 9.33
CA GLN A 84 5.30 12.72 8.31
C GLN A 84 6.68 12.59 8.96
N GLN A 85 7.44 11.55 8.62
CA GLN A 85 8.87 11.47 9.00
C GLN A 85 9.81 11.36 7.79
N ASP A 86 9.33 10.99 6.59
CA ASP A 86 10.20 10.75 5.42
C ASP A 86 9.83 11.64 4.21
N ALA A 87 9.76 12.96 4.38
CA ALA A 87 9.31 13.91 3.36
C ALA A 87 10.23 14.07 2.12
N GLU A 88 11.41 13.45 2.12
CA GLU A 88 12.46 13.77 1.14
C GLU A 88 12.47 12.88 -0.11
N LYS A 89 11.68 11.79 -0.16
CA LYS A 89 11.62 10.91 -1.34
C LYS A 89 10.45 11.24 -2.28
N PRO A 90 10.64 11.13 -3.61
CA PRO A 90 9.57 11.34 -4.58
C PRO A 90 8.38 10.43 -4.31
N MET A 91 7.18 11.00 -4.40
CA MET A 91 5.98 10.54 -3.71
C MET A 91 5.58 9.10 -4.00
N PHE A 92 5.91 8.54 -5.16
CA PHE A 92 5.63 7.13 -5.55
C PHE A 92 6.61 6.65 -6.63
N ALA A 93 7.90 6.68 -6.37
CA ALA A 93 8.89 6.19 -7.33
C ALA A 93 8.87 4.66 -7.41
N GLN A 94 8.85 4.09 -8.61
CA GLN A 94 9.13 2.66 -8.78
C GLN A 94 10.56 2.39 -8.28
N ALA A 95 10.72 1.57 -7.24
CA ALA A 95 12.03 1.02 -6.98
C ALA A 95 12.39 0.06 -8.11
N ALA A 96 13.60 0.16 -8.64
CA ALA A 96 14.14 -0.87 -9.53
C ALA A 96 14.02 -2.22 -8.82
N GLN A 97 13.36 -3.18 -9.46
CA GLN A 97 13.14 -4.53 -8.93
C GLN A 97 14.46 -5.11 -8.43
N LYS A 98 14.72 -5.09 -7.11
CA LYS A 98 15.83 -5.86 -6.55
C LYS A 98 15.41 -7.31 -6.63
N GLY A 99 15.95 -8.00 -7.63
CA GLY A 99 15.68 -9.40 -7.93
C GLY A 99 15.62 -10.26 -6.67
N SER A 100 14.67 -11.17 -6.69
CA SER A 100 14.34 -12.23 -5.73
C SER A 100 15.49 -13.21 -5.41
N ASP A 101 16.75 -12.77 -5.41
CA ASP A 101 17.93 -13.62 -5.28
C ASP A 101 18.42 -13.80 -3.83
N ALA A 102 17.92 -12.98 -2.89
CA ALA A 102 18.31 -13.10 -1.47
C ALA A 102 17.75 -14.36 -0.79
N ARG A 103 16.53 -14.82 -1.15
CA ARG A 103 15.94 -16.04 -0.58
C ARG A 103 16.47 -17.34 -1.22
N ARG A 104 17.10 -17.26 -2.39
CA ARG A 104 17.63 -18.44 -3.11
C ARG A 104 19.00 -18.88 -2.58
N ARG A 105 19.78 -17.95 -2.02
CA ARG A 105 21.10 -18.25 -1.43
C ARG A 105 21.02 -18.93 -0.06
N ALA A 106 19.97 -18.67 0.73
CA ALA A 106 19.79 -19.29 2.05
C ALA A 106 19.45 -20.80 2.01
N ARG A 107 18.90 -21.31 0.89
CA ARG A 107 18.50 -22.74 0.77
C ARG A 107 19.60 -23.67 0.24
N ARG A 108 20.72 -23.15 -0.27
CA ARG A 108 21.83 -23.98 -0.78
C ARG A 108 22.88 -24.37 0.27
N GLY A 109 22.83 -23.79 1.48
CA GLY A 109 23.81 -24.06 2.55
C GLY A 109 23.49 -25.20 3.50
N ALA A 110 22.28 -25.79 3.45
CA ALA A 110 21.78 -26.70 4.49
C ALA A 110 21.73 -28.20 4.09
N ARG A 111 22.48 -28.63 3.07
CA ARG A 111 22.59 -30.06 2.68
C ARG A 111 24.05 -30.44 2.40
N ARG A 112 24.86 -30.51 3.45
CA ARG A 112 26.11 -31.30 3.48
C ARG A 112 26.43 -31.69 4.93
N THR A 113 25.89 -32.82 5.36
CA THR A 113 26.47 -33.78 6.31
C THR A 113 25.71 -35.09 6.12
#